data_AF-T0ZX29-F1
#
_entry.id   AF-T0ZX29-F1
#
_cell.length_a   1.000
_cell.length_b   1.000
_cell.length_c   1.000
_cell.angle_alpha   90.00
_cell.angle_beta   90.00
_cell.angle_gamma   90.00
#
_symmetry.space_group_name_H-M   'P 1'
#
loop_
_entity.id
_entity.type
_entity.pdbx_description
1 polymer ?
#
loop_
_entity_poly.entity_id
_entity_poly.type
_entity_poly.pdbx_seq_one_letter_code
_entity_poly.pdbx_strand_id
1 'polypeptide(L)'
;LRVSLDELASLGGLGPEELIPMVVGLADQCDLVTVGIGSIFTRSAFRPDFHSREAFNNQLSRRLRDAANGKFATYLQGSVTQIAIAESVCEGGDADGVEMTRALITDANLINKVQAGEDPIGCVLCNQACLVEDASNPIISCQLNPDAGYELEPTPKGFFQTRLKPT
;
A
#
# COMPACT_ATOMS: atom_id res chain seq x y z
N LEU A 1 -1.86 2.50 -13.97
CA LEU A 1 -1.45 3.82 -13.45
C LEU A 1 -1.53 3.81 -11.92
N ARG A 2 -0.57 4.40 -11.20
CA ARG A 2 -0.69 4.67 -9.76
C ARG A 2 -0.64 6.18 -9.56
N VAL A 3 -1.63 6.73 -8.88
CA VAL A 3 -1.83 8.18 -8.80
C VAL A 3 -2.25 8.57 -7.39
N SER A 4 -1.74 9.71 -6.94
CA SER A 4 -2.28 10.38 -5.75
C SER A 4 -3.53 11.14 -6.16
N LEU A 5 -4.68 10.85 -5.57
CA LEU A 5 -5.94 11.55 -5.85
C LEU A 5 -6.20 12.73 -4.90
N ASP A 6 -5.33 12.93 -3.92
CA ASP A 6 -5.35 14.09 -3.04
C ASP A 6 -3.93 14.30 -2.53
N GLU A 7 -3.27 15.39 -2.92
CA GLU A 7 -1.90 15.66 -2.51
C GLU A 7 -1.78 16.11 -1.04
N LEU A 8 -2.91 16.46 -0.41
CA LEU A 8 -3.03 16.96 0.96
C LEU A 8 -2.13 18.18 1.26
N ALA A 9 -1.77 18.94 0.23
CA ALA A 9 -0.97 20.14 0.40
C ALA A 9 -1.85 21.30 0.87
N SER A 10 -1.36 22.05 1.86
CA SER A 10 -2.09 23.21 2.42
C SER A 10 -2.20 24.38 1.46
N LEU A 11 -1.35 24.45 0.44
CA LEU A 11 -1.38 25.48 -0.60
C LEU A 11 -0.92 24.91 -1.94
N GLY A 12 -1.74 25.06 -2.98
CA GLY A 12 -1.37 24.76 -4.37
C GLY A 12 -1.28 23.28 -4.74
N GLY A 13 -1.76 22.37 -3.89
CA GLY A 13 -1.88 20.95 -4.24
C GLY A 13 -3.14 20.66 -5.07
N LEU A 14 -3.09 19.54 -5.79
CA LEU A 14 -4.25 19.03 -6.51
C LEU A 14 -5.11 18.15 -5.61
N GLY A 15 -6.42 18.38 -5.64
CA GLY A 15 -7.40 17.64 -4.87
C GLY A 15 -8.24 16.68 -5.73
N PRO A 16 -9.16 15.94 -5.09
CA PRO A 16 -10.02 14.98 -5.78
C PRO A 16 -10.89 15.59 -6.88
N GLU A 17 -11.34 16.84 -6.70
CA GLU A 17 -12.23 17.52 -7.66
C GLU A 17 -11.53 17.79 -9.00
N GLU A 18 -10.23 18.10 -8.96
CA GLU A 18 -9.43 18.29 -10.16
C GLU A 18 -8.92 16.95 -10.72
N LEU A 19 -8.47 16.05 -9.84
CA LEU A 19 -7.74 14.83 -10.24
C LEU A 19 -8.65 13.74 -10.79
N ILE A 20 -9.85 13.54 -10.24
CA ILE A 20 -10.76 12.48 -10.70
C ILE A 20 -11.13 12.68 -12.18
N PRO A 21 -11.58 13.87 -12.65
CA PRO A 21 -11.85 14.09 -14.06
C PRO A 21 -10.63 13.88 -14.95
N MET A 22 -9.43 14.29 -14.50
CA MET A 22 -8.18 14.09 -15.25
C MET A 22 -7.87 12.60 -15.43
N VAL A 23 -7.96 11.81 -14.35
CA VAL A 23 -7.70 10.36 -14.39
C VAL A 23 -8.73 9.63 -15.25
N VAL A 24 -10.01 10.01 -15.15
CA VAL A 24 -11.08 9.46 -16.03
C VAL A 24 -10.82 9.83 -17.49
N GLY A 25 -10.26 11.00 -17.78
CA GLY A 25 -9.82 11.41 -19.11
C GLY A 25 -8.68 10.56 -19.69
N LEU A 26 -7.95 9.83 -18.85
CA LEU A 26 -6.89 8.89 -19.24
C LEU A 26 -7.38 7.44 -19.36
N ALA A 27 -8.68 7.20 -19.29
CA ALA A 27 -9.26 5.86 -19.30
C ALA A 27 -8.78 4.98 -20.45
N ASP A 28 -8.70 5.51 -21.67
CA ASP A 28 -8.28 4.74 -22.86
C ASP A 28 -6.79 4.34 -22.83
N GLN A 29 -6.03 4.81 -21.83
CA GLN A 29 -4.61 4.54 -21.65
C GLN A 29 -4.32 3.68 -20.41
N CYS A 30 -5.34 3.29 -19.64
CA CYS A 30 -5.18 2.60 -18.38
C CYS A 30 -6.17 1.44 -18.24
N ASP A 31 -5.68 0.22 -18.00
CA ASP A 31 -6.54 -0.91 -17.61
C ASP A 31 -6.84 -0.92 -16.10
N LEU A 32 -5.91 -0.38 -15.30
CA LEU A 32 -5.95 -0.38 -13.84
C LEU A 32 -5.41 0.92 -13.28
N VAL A 33 -6.11 1.48 -12.28
CA VAL A 33 -5.68 2.65 -11.53
C VAL A 33 -5.60 2.35 -10.03
N THR A 34 -4.41 2.48 -9.45
CA THR A 34 -4.20 2.40 -7.99
C THR A 34 -4.33 3.79 -7.36
N VAL A 35 -5.22 3.90 -6.38
CA VAL A 35 -5.56 5.14 -5.66
C VAL A 35 -4.70 5.26 -4.40
N GLY A 36 -3.77 6.22 -4.42
CA GLY A 36 -3.04 6.69 -3.25
C GLY A 36 -3.48 8.10 -2.84
N ILE A 37 -2.90 8.58 -1.74
CA ILE A 37 -3.00 9.98 -1.31
C ILE A 37 -1.64 10.49 -0.85
N GLY A 38 -1.54 11.80 -0.69
CA GLY A 38 -0.37 12.51 -0.22
C GLY A 38 0.59 12.89 -1.35
N SER A 39 1.68 13.51 -0.93
CA SER A 39 2.78 14.00 -1.75
C SER A 39 4.07 13.89 -0.93
N ILE A 40 5.21 14.22 -1.53
CA ILE A 40 6.50 14.23 -0.82
C ILE A 40 6.51 15.12 0.44
N PHE A 41 5.58 16.08 0.54
CA PHE A 41 5.42 16.98 1.67
C PHE A 41 4.48 16.45 2.77
N THR A 42 3.70 15.40 2.49
CA THR A 42 2.73 14.80 3.43
C THR A 42 3.08 13.35 3.74
N ARG A 43 4.31 13.13 4.22
CA ARG A 43 4.90 11.80 4.49
C ARG A 43 4.00 10.86 5.29
N SER A 44 3.35 11.34 6.35
CA SER A 44 2.47 10.51 7.18
C SER A 44 1.25 9.98 6.42
N ALA A 45 0.79 10.68 5.38
CA ALA A 45 -0.38 10.27 4.61
C ALA A 45 -0.08 9.14 3.62
N PHE A 46 1.06 9.20 2.92
CA PHE A 46 1.45 8.15 1.96
C PHE A 46 2.30 7.04 2.57
N ARG A 47 2.73 7.20 3.84
CA ARG A 47 3.44 6.19 4.64
C ARG A 47 2.79 6.03 6.03
N PRO A 48 1.53 5.58 6.10
CA PRO A 48 0.83 5.50 7.37
C PRO A 48 1.40 4.37 8.23
N ASP A 49 1.50 4.61 9.52
CA ASP A 49 1.83 3.61 10.53
C ASP A 49 0.54 3.09 11.22
N PHE A 50 0.71 2.38 12.32
CA PHE A 50 -0.38 1.80 13.11
C PHE A 50 -1.33 2.84 13.74
N HIS A 51 -1.03 4.14 13.67
CA HIS A 51 -1.96 5.19 14.10
C HIS A 51 -3.06 5.44 13.06
N SER A 52 -2.92 4.92 11.85
CA SER A 52 -3.91 5.05 10.78
C SER A 52 -4.80 3.82 10.69
N ARG A 53 -6.09 4.04 10.50
CA ARG A 53 -7.04 2.95 10.19
C ARG A 53 -6.63 2.28 8.87
N GLU A 54 -6.77 0.97 8.78
CA GLU A 54 -6.71 0.31 7.47
C GLU A 54 -7.83 0.80 6.55
N ALA A 55 -7.57 0.74 5.24
CA ALA A 55 -8.44 1.26 4.19
C ALA A 55 -8.85 2.73 4.39
N PHE A 56 -7.97 3.57 4.94
CA PHE A 56 -8.28 4.97 5.32
C PHE A 56 -8.79 5.85 4.17
N ASN A 57 -8.44 5.56 2.92
CA ASN A 57 -8.84 6.31 1.72
C ASN A 57 -9.86 5.54 0.85
N ASN A 58 -10.58 4.56 1.41
CA ASN A 58 -11.58 3.78 0.68
C ASN A 58 -12.70 4.65 0.06
N GLN A 59 -13.15 5.69 0.75
CA GLN A 59 -14.13 6.65 0.23
C GLN A 59 -13.63 7.35 -1.03
N LEU A 60 -12.35 7.74 -1.08
CA LEU A 60 -11.76 8.38 -2.24
C LEU A 60 -11.61 7.40 -3.41
N SER A 61 -11.24 6.15 -3.11
CA SER A 61 -11.23 5.06 -4.10
C SER A 61 -12.62 4.85 -4.71
N ARG A 62 -13.67 4.79 -3.89
CA ARG A 62 -15.06 4.67 -4.35
C ARG A 62 -15.44 5.80 -5.30
N ARG A 63 -15.13 7.05 -4.94
CA ARG A 63 -15.42 8.21 -5.79
C ARG A 63 -14.79 8.09 -7.17
N LEU A 64 -13.53 7.64 -7.26
CA LEU A 64 -12.89 7.40 -8.56
C LEU A 64 -13.57 6.25 -9.30
N ARG A 65 -13.84 5.14 -8.62
CA ARG A 65 -14.46 3.96 -9.22
C ARG A 65 -15.83 4.28 -9.82
N ASP A 66 -16.66 5.00 -9.08
CA ASP A 66 -17.99 5.44 -9.52
C ASP A 66 -17.87 6.38 -10.74
N ALA A 67 -16.92 7.32 -10.72
CA ALA A 67 -16.67 8.23 -11.83
C ALA A 67 -16.09 7.52 -13.07
N ALA A 68 -15.27 6.49 -12.87
CA ALA A 68 -14.70 5.67 -13.93
C ALA A 68 -15.77 4.82 -14.61
N ASN A 69 -16.85 4.45 -13.90
CA ASN A 69 -18.00 3.70 -14.42
C ASN A 69 -17.58 2.47 -15.24
N GLY A 70 -16.64 1.68 -14.68
CA GLY A 70 -16.15 0.44 -15.30
C GLY A 70 -15.16 0.62 -16.45
N LYS A 71 -14.66 1.84 -16.73
CA LYS A 71 -13.65 2.06 -17.77
C LYS A 71 -12.28 1.46 -17.45
N PHE A 72 -11.94 1.33 -16.17
CA PHE A 72 -10.72 0.68 -15.69
C PHE A 72 -10.96 0.09 -14.30
N ALA A 73 -10.14 -0.90 -13.91
CA ALA A 73 -10.17 -1.46 -12.57
C ALA A 73 -9.57 -0.48 -11.56
N THR A 74 -10.27 -0.23 -10.46
CA THR A 74 -9.80 0.68 -9.39
C THR A 74 -9.24 -0.13 -8.23
N TYR A 75 -8.01 0.14 -7.83
CA TYR A 75 -7.33 -0.54 -6.73
C TYR A 75 -7.06 0.41 -5.56
N LEU A 76 -7.40 0.01 -4.35
CA LEU A 76 -7.16 0.81 -3.15
C LEU A 76 -5.74 0.60 -2.61
N GLN A 77 -4.95 1.67 -2.50
CA GLN A 77 -3.79 1.68 -1.60
C GLN A 77 -4.18 2.36 -0.30
N GLY A 78 -4.40 1.57 0.75
CA GLY A 78 -4.96 2.06 2.02
C GLY A 78 -4.39 1.40 3.26
N SER A 79 -3.15 0.89 3.22
CA SER A 79 -2.54 0.13 4.32
C SER A 79 -3.34 -1.12 4.70
N VAL A 80 -3.95 -1.78 3.73
CA VAL A 80 -4.70 -3.03 3.95
C VAL A 80 -3.70 -4.15 4.23
N THR A 81 -3.78 -4.73 5.43
CA THR A 81 -2.90 -5.82 5.88
C THR A 81 -3.65 -7.09 6.22
N GLN A 82 -4.97 -7.01 6.39
CA GLN A 82 -5.83 -8.16 6.69
C GLN A 82 -6.73 -8.52 5.50
N ILE A 83 -6.91 -9.82 5.24
CA ILE A 83 -7.79 -10.31 4.16
C ILE A 83 -9.24 -9.90 4.42
N ALA A 84 -9.74 -9.96 5.65
CA ALA A 84 -11.10 -9.54 5.97
C ALA A 84 -11.36 -8.06 5.61
N ILE A 85 -10.34 -7.20 5.73
CA ILE A 85 -10.45 -5.79 5.31
C ILE A 85 -10.41 -5.67 3.78
N ALA A 86 -9.57 -6.47 3.10
CA ALA A 86 -9.54 -6.55 1.65
C ALA A 86 -10.91 -6.97 1.07
N GLU A 87 -11.50 -8.03 1.62
CA GLU A 87 -12.83 -8.52 1.25
C GLU A 87 -13.89 -7.45 1.49
N SER A 88 -13.92 -6.83 2.68
CA SER A 88 -14.86 -5.76 3.00
C SER A 88 -14.79 -4.57 2.05
N VAL A 89 -13.59 -4.21 1.57
CA VAL A 89 -13.40 -3.12 0.58
C VAL A 89 -14.00 -3.51 -0.77
N CYS A 90 -13.72 -4.73 -1.24
CA CYS A 90 -14.20 -5.22 -2.53
C CYS A 90 -15.73 -5.44 -2.51
N GLU A 91 -16.26 -6.14 -1.50
CA GLU A 91 -17.69 -6.39 -1.33
C GLU A 91 -18.48 -5.10 -1.11
N GLY A 92 -17.87 -4.12 -0.42
CA GLY A 92 -18.44 -2.79 -0.27
C GLY A 92 -18.54 -2.03 -1.58
N GLY A 93 -17.76 -2.39 -2.61
CA GLY A 93 -17.64 -1.63 -3.85
C GLY A 93 -16.80 -0.36 -3.72
N ASP A 94 -15.90 -0.30 -2.73
CA ASP A 94 -14.95 0.81 -2.56
C ASP A 94 -13.81 0.73 -3.60
N ALA A 95 -13.49 -0.48 -4.06
CA ALA A 95 -12.48 -0.76 -5.08
C ALA A 95 -12.77 -2.14 -5.72
N ASP A 96 -12.18 -2.40 -6.89
CA ASP A 96 -12.20 -3.73 -7.53
C ASP A 96 -11.08 -4.64 -6.99
N GLY A 97 -10.13 -4.07 -6.25
CA GLY A 97 -9.04 -4.77 -5.59
C GLY A 97 -8.29 -3.90 -4.59
N VAL A 98 -7.35 -4.49 -3.86
CA VAL A 98 -6.52 -3.79 -2.86
C VAL A 98 -5.04 -4.04 -3.09
N GLU A 99 -4.22 -3.02 -2.81
CA GLU A 99 -2.77 -3.16 -2.71
C GLU A 99 -2.39 -3.57 -1.26
N MET A 100 -1.71 -4.70 -1.11
CA MET A 100 -1.31 -5.28 0.18
C MET A 100 0.21 -5.39 0.35
N THR A 101 0.97 -4.37 -0.05
CA THR A 101 2.44 -4.40 -0.10
C THR A 101 3.10 -4.87 1.21
N ARG A 102 2.81 -4.20 2.34
CA ARG A 102 3.44 -4.56 3.63
C ARG A 102 2.96 -5.90 4.19
N ALA A 103 1.74 -6.31 3.85
CA ALA A 103 1.24 -7.63 4.21
C ALA A 103 2.08 -8.72 3.55
N LEU A 104 2.37 -8.58 2.24
CA LEU A 104 3.18 -9.53 1.48
C LEU A 104 4.66 -9.53 1.87
N ILE A 105 5.21 -8.39 2.31
CA ILE A 105 6.55 -8.34 2.91
C ILE A 105 6.57 -9.14 4.23
N THR A 106 5.48 -9.08 5.01
CA THR A 106 5.36 -9.79 6.28
C THR A 106 5.11 -11.29 6.08
N ASP A 107 4.33 -11.68 5.08
CA ASP A 107 4.04 -13.07 4.77
C ASP A 107 3.93 -13.27 3.26
N ALA A 108 4.99 -13.78 2.64
CA ALA A 108 5.00 -14.05 1.19
C ALA A 108 4.01 -15.17 0.78
N ASN A 109 3.62 -16.02 1.73
CA ASN A 109 2.65 -17.10 1.52
C ASN A 109 1.23 -16.73 1.96
N LEU A 110 0.96 -15.45 2.24
CA LEU A 110 -0.33 -14.92 2.71
C LEU A 110 -1.54 -15.56 2.00
N ILE A 111 -1.56 -15.50 0.66
CA ILE A 111 -2.70 -15.97 -0.13
C ILE A 111 -2.85 -17.50 -0.06
N ASN A 112 -1.74 -18.24 -0.13
CA ASN A 112 -1.77 -19.71 -0.07
C ASN A 112 -2.28 -20.20 1.30
N LYS A 113 -1.83 -19.57 2.39
CA LYS A 113 -2.28 -19.88 3.75
C LYS A 113 -3.77 -19.64 3.90
N VAL A 114 -4.24 -18.47 3.47
CA VAL A 114 -5.66 -18.10 3.53
C VAL A 114 -6.52 -19.08 2.74
N GLN A 115 -6.10 -19.47 1.53
CA GLN A 115 -6.80 -20.47 0.71
C GLN A 115 -6.82 -21.87 1.35
N ALA A 116 -5.78 -22.21 2.12
CA ALA A 116 -5.69 -23.46 2.88
C ALA A 116 -6.44 -23.43 4.22
N GLY A 117 -7.01 -22.27 4.61
CA GLY A 117 -7.63 -22.09 5.93
C GLY A 117 -6.63 -21.95 7.09
N GLU A 118 -5.38 -21.61 6.78
CA GLU A 118 -4.32 -21.32 7.76
C GLU A 118 -4.25 -19.83 8.09
N ASP A 119 -3.90 -19.51 9.34
CA ASP A 119 -3.72 -18.14 9.78
C ASP A 119 -2.41 -17.52 9.23
N PRO A 120 -2.48 -16.40 8.48
CA PRO A 120 -1.29 -15.70 8.00
C PRO A 120 -0.68 -14.79 9.07
N ILE A 121 0.60 -14.42 8.86
CA ILE A 121 1.26 -13.43 9.72
C ILE A 121 0.83 -12.03 9.29
N GLY A 122 0.10 -11.33 10.14
CA GLY A 122 -0.40 -9.97 9.88
C GLY A 122 0.67 -8.89 10.06
N CYS A 123 0.79 -7.97 9.10
CA CYS A 123 1.62 -6.78 9.27
C CYS A 123 1.03 -5.83 10.32
N VAL A 124 1.86 -5.38 11.26
CA VAL A 124 1.48 -4.46 12.35
C VAL A 124 1.73 -2.98 12.04
N LEU A 125 1.95 -2.63 10.76
CA LEU A 125 2.12 -1.24 10.30
C LEU A 125 3.23 -0.45 11.03
N CYS A 126 4.29 -1.12 11.52
CA CYS A 126 5.30 -0.47 12.37
C CYS A 126 6.34 0.39 11.63
N ASN A 127 6.48 0.20 10.31
CA ASN A 127 7.43 0.90 9.44
C ASN A 127 8.93 0.80 9.84
N GLN A 128 9.31 -0.08 10.77
CA GLN A 128 10.68 -0.11 11.30
C GLN A 128 11.73 -0.66 10.32
N ALA A 129 11.34 -1.70 9.56
CA ALA A 129 12.24 -2.46 8.70
C ALA A 129 11.91 -2.32 7.21
N CYS A 130 10.63 -2.10 6.91
CA CYS A 130 10.11 -2.10 5.55
C CYS A 130 10.14 -0.71 4.89
N LEU A 131 10.36 0.36 5.67
CA LEU A 131 10.38 1.72 5.16
C LEU A 131 11.77 2.12 4.67
N VAL A 132 11.86 2.56 3.41
CA VAL A 132 13.06 3.20 2.87
C VAL A 132 13.10 4.67 3.29
N GLU A 133 14.00 5.00 4.21
CA GLU A 133 14.23 6.37 4.68
C GLU A 133 15.47 7.02 4.07
N ASP A 134 16.38 6.21 3.51
CA ASP A 134 17.69 6.63 3.04
C ASP A 134 17.76 6.67 1.51
N ALA A 135 18.43 7.68 0.96
CA ALA A 135 18.57 7.88 -0.50
C ALA A 135 19.41 6.80 -1.19
N SER A 136 20.24 6.06 -0.44
CA SER A 136 20.99 4.89 -0.94
C SER A 136 20.10 3.66 -1.19
N ASN A 137 18.81 3.74 -0.84
CA ASN A 137 17.83 2.68 -1.04
C ASN A 137 18.31 1.32 -0.50
N PRO A 138 18.58 1.22 0.81
CA PRO A 138 19.04 -0.03 1.41
C PRO A 138 17.99 -1.14 1.25
N ILE A 139 18.45 -2.39 1.34
CA ILE A 139 17.57 -3.56 1.40
C ILE A 139 16.60 -3.39 2.58
N ILE A 140 15.31 -3.51 2.29
CA ILE A 140 14.25 -3.49 3.30
C ILE A 140 14.04 -4.89 3.89
N SER A 141 13.43 -4.96 5.06
CA SER A 141 13.07 -6.23 5.73
C SER A 141 11.76 -6.08 6.52
N CYS A 142 11.42 -7.04 7.39
CA CYS A 142 10.26 -6.99 8.28
C CYS A 142 10.62 -7.40 9.71
N GLN A 143 9.98 -6.77 10.71
CA GLN A 143 10.14 -7.17 12.12
C GLN A 143 9.53 -8.55 12.42
N LEU A 144 8.55 -8.97 11.64
CA LEU A 144 7.85 -10.25 11.79
C LEU A 144 8.31 -11.30 10.76
N ASN A 145 9.09 -10.89 9.76
CA ASN A 145 9.68 -11.75 8.75
C ASN A 145 11.11 -11.30 8.45
N PRO A 146 12.10 -11.80 9.22
CA PRO A 146 13.50 -11.41 9.06
C PRO A 146 14.11 -11.91 7.72
N ASP A 147 13.47 -12.88 7.06
CA ASP A 147 13.93 -13.41 5.78
C ASP A 147 13.57 -12.48 4.60
N ALA A 148 12.63 -11.54 4.80
CA ALA A 148 12.29 -10.55 3.78
C ALA A 148 13.52 -9.71 3.39
N GLY A 149 13.84 -9.70 2.10
CA GLY A 149 15.03 -9.05 1.54
C GLY A 149 16.31 -9.91 1.60
N TYR A 150 16.25 -11.11 2.16
CA TYR A 150 17.37 -12.04 2.33
C TYR A 150 17.02 -13.47 1.90
N GLU A 151 16.06 -13.63 0.99
CA GLU A 151 15.45 -14.91 0.62
C GLU A 151 16.46 -15.91 0.02
N LEU A 152 17.58 -15.42 -0.50
CA LEU A 152 18.65 -16.23 -1.10
C LEU A 152 19.81 -16.53 -0.13
N GLU A 153 19.80 -15.95 1.07
CA GLU A 153 20.88 -16.15 2.05
C GLU A 153 20.71 -17.51 2.77
N PRO A 154 21.81 -18.25 2.98
CA PRO A 154 21.76 -19.59 3.59
C PRO A 154 21.44 -19.57 5.09
N THR A 155 21.49 -18.40 5.73
CA THR A 155 21.18 -18.20 7.15
C THR A 155 20.38 -16.91 7.33
N PRO A 156 19.28 -16.91 8.11
CA PRO A 156 18.52 -15.71 8.42
C PRO A 156 19.41 -14.62 9.01
N LYS A 157 19.49 -13.46 8.36
CA LYS A 157 20.17 -12.29 8.92
C LYS A 157 19.17 -11.54 9.80
N GLY A 158 19.36 -11.62 11.11
CA GLY A 158 18.53 -10.84 12.03
C GLY A 158 18.59 -9.34 11.70
N PHE A 159 17.47 -8.65 11.85
CA PHE A 159 17.27 -7.22 11.50
C PHE A 159 18.38 -6.28 12.02
N PHE A 160 19.02 -6.60 13.15
CA PHE A 160 20.08 -5.78 13.76
C PHE A 160 21.43 -5.85 13.04
N GLN A 161 21.67 -6.85 12.19
CA GLN A 161 22.96 -6.98 11.50
C GLN A 161 23.09 -6.06 10.28
N THR A 162 21.99 -5.48 9.79
CA THR A 162 21.95 -4.82 8.47
C THR A 162 21.90 -3.28 8.55
N ARG A 163 21.49 -2.70 9.69
CA ARG A 163 21.57 -1.25 9.95
C ARG A 163 22.93 -0.79 10.53
N LEU A 164 23.76 -1.71 11.01
CA LEU A 164 25.10 -1.39 11.49
C LEU A 164 26.12 -1.50 10.35
N LYS A 165 26.19 -0.49 9.47
CA LYS A 165 27.47 -0.22 8.82
C LYS A 165 28.34 0.57 9.82
N PRO A 166 29.56 0.11 10.15
CA PRO A 166 30.48 0.92 10.93
C PRO A 166 30.81 2.17 10.11
N THR A 167 30.73 3.33 10.78
CA THR A 167 31.32 4.60 10.33
C THR A 167 32.81 4.44 10.06
#